data_AF-A0A317SGP8-F1
#
_entry.id   AF-A0A317SGP8-F1
#
_cell.length_a   1.000
_cell.length_b   1.000
_cell.length_c   1.000
_cell.angle_alpha   90.00
_cell.angle_beta   90.00
_cell.angle_gamma   90.00
#
_symmetry.space_group_name_H-M   'P 1'
#
loop_
_entity.id
_entity.type
_entity.pdbx_description
1 polymer ?
#
loop_
_entity_poly.entity_id
_entity_poly.type
_entity_poly.pdbx_seq_one_letter_code
_entity_poly.pdbx_strand_id
1 'polypeptide(L)'
;MVRQLLEEGGAGVNLSGGSAQYPDPSRFPKDEVISLSRTPLHFAAISGHLSVVRFLADWEGVNINAQDAEGYTPLDHAIGRRHGKIVRVLKNHGAIS
;
A
#
# COMPACT_ATOMS: atom_id res chain seq x y z
N MET A 1 -35.13 19.33 24.18
CA MET A 1 -35.91 18.46 25.08
C MET A 1 -35.92 17.09 24.44
N VAL A 2 -35.02 16.15 24.73
CA VAL A 2 -34.58 15.56 26.02
C VAL A 2 -33.26 14.79 25.75
N ARG A 3 -32.10 15.18 26.30
CA ARG A 3 -31.35 14.55 27.43
C ARG A 3 -31.05 13.04 27.23
N GLN A 4 -29.78 12.57 27.07
CA GLN A 4 -28.70 12.39 28.09
C GLN A 4 -29.02 11.20 29.04
N LEU A 5 -28.26 10.09 29.23
CA LEU A 5 -26.87 9.77 29.69
C LEU A 5 -26.59 8.26 29.41
N LEU A 6 -25.36 7.76 29.16
CA LEU A 6 -24.26 7.47 30.12
C LEU A 6 -22.94 7.42 29.29
N GLU A 7 -21.90 8.25 29.48
CA GLU A 7 -20.85 8.18 30.53
C GLU A 7 -20.26 6.76 30.65
N GLU A 8 -18.97 6.50 30.40
CA GLU A 8 -17.79 7.22 30.91
C GLU A 8 -16.58 7.18 29.94
N GLY A 9 -15.74 8.22 30.01
CA GLY A 9 -14.29 8.08 29.81
C GLY A 9 -13.66 8.61 28.53
N GLY A 10 -13.33 9.92 28.53
CA GLY A 10 -11.98 10.37 28.11
C GLY A 10 -11.62 10.40 26.62
N ALA A 11 -11.70 11.60 26.05
CA ALA A 11 -10.77 12.21 25.10
C ALA A 11 -10.21 11.38 23.92
N GLY A 12 -10.52 11.88 22.72
CA GLY A 12 -9.64 11.78 21.56
C GLY A 12 -10.22 11.00 20.40
N VAL A 13 -10.78 11.73 19.43
CA VAL A 13 -10.76 11.30 18.03
C VAL A 13 -9.30 11.14 17.63
N ASN A 14 -8.77 9.92 17.77
CA ASN A 14 -7.44 9.62 17.27
C ASN A 14 -7.56 9.11 15.84
N LEU A 15 -7.47 10.04 14.88
CA LEU A 15 -7.23 9.76 13.46
C LEU A 15 -5.75 9.39 13.20
N SER A 16 -5.09 8.73 14.16
CA SER A 16 -3.73 8.22 13.99
C SER A 16 -3.60 6.82 14.55
N GLY A 17 -3.04 5.92 13.75
CA GLY A 17 -2.62 4.59 14.18
C GLY A 17 -3.76 3.58 14.31
N GLY A 18 -4.01 2.82 13.24
CA GLY A 18 -4.82 1.60 13.28
C GLY A 18 -4.26 0.63 12.26
N SER A 19 -3.43 -0.30 12.72
CA SER A 19 -3.00 -1.50 12.01
C SER A 19 -4.11 -2.02 11.11
N ALA A 20 -3.85 -2.16 9.82
CA ALA A 20 -4.68 -2.97 8.94
C ALA A 20 -4.75 -4.36 9.58
N GLN A 21 -5.85 -4.61 10.30
CA GLN A 21 -6.07 -5.87 10.96
C GLN A 21 -6.46 -6.84 9.84
N TYR A 22 -5.44 -7.49 9.27
CA TYR A 22 -5.63 -8.51 8.26
C TYR A 22 -6.50 -9.60 8.89
N PRO A 23 -7.63 -9.96 8.25
CA PRO A 23 -8.50 -11.00 8.77
C PRO A 23 -7.74 -12.33 8.85
N ASP A 24 -8.11 -13.16 9.83
CA ASP A 24 -7.53 -14.48 10.08
C ASP A 24 -7.46 -15.32 8.78
N PRO A 25 -6.26 -15.65 8.27
CA PRO A 25 -6.08 -16.38 7.01
C PRO A 25 -6.73 -17.76 7.00
N SER A 26 -6.99 -18.34 8.17
CA SER A 26 -7.56 -19.69 8.29
C SER A 26 -9.08 -19.75 8.05
N ARG A 27 -9.74 -18.59 7.92
CA ARG A 27 -11.18 -18.48 7.63
C ARG A 27 -11.51 -18.52 6.13
N PHE A 28 -10.50 -18.48 5.26
CA PHE A 28 -10.70 -18.32 3.83
C PHE A 28 -10.56 -19.66 3.09
N PRO A 29 -11.64 -20.17 2.47
CA PRO A 29 -11.60 -21.41 1.70
C PRO A 29 -10.70 -21.25 0.47
N LYS A 30 -9.99 -22.32 0.11
CA LYS A 30 -8.91 -22.36 -0.90
C LYS A 30 -9.28 -21.95 -2.33
N ASP A 31 -10.55 -21.61 -2.59
CA ASP A 31 -11.08 -21.26 -3.91
C ASP A 31 -11.33 -19.75 -4.09
N GLU A 32 -10.81 -18.92 -3.18
CA GLU A 32 -11.12 -17.49 -3.11
C GLU A 32 -10.40 -16.66 -4.18
N VAL A 33 -11.20 -15.90 -4.93
CA VAL A 33 -10.79 -15.04 -6.04
C VAL A 33 -9.72 -14.05 -5.59
N ILE A 34 -8.48 -14.31 -5.99
CA ILE A 34 -7.29 -13.44 -5.91
C ILE A 34 -7.63 -11.94 -5.79
N SER A 35 -7.47 -11.40 -4.59
CA SER A 35 -7.68 -9.99 -4.30
C SER A 35 -6.50 -9.16 -4.84
N LEU A 36 -6.81 -8.26 -5.78
CA LEU A 36 -5.85 -7.42 -6.49
C LEU A 36 -5.29 -6.29 -5.61
N SER A 37 -4.48 -6.57 -4.58
CA SER A 37 -3.90 -5.54 -3.71
C SER A 37 -2.78 -4.69 -4.36
N ARG A 38 -2.68 -4.69 -5.70
CA ARG A 38 -1.69 -3.90 -6.43
C ARG A 38 -2.08 -2.41 -6.46
N THR A 39 -1.16 -1.56 -6.01
CA THR A 39 -1.30 -0.10 -6.10
C THR A 39 -1.04 0.40 -7.53
N PRO A 40 -1.43 1.65 -7.88
CA PRO A 40 -1.04 2.26 -9.15
C PRO A 40 0.47 2.26 -9.40
N LEU A 41 1.27 2.34 -8.33
CA LEU A 41 2.73 2.30 -8.43
C LEU A 41 3.24 0.92 -8.85
N HIS A 42 2.59 -0.18 -8.45
CA HIS A 42 2.90 -1.53 -8.95
C HIS A 42 2.68 -1.60 -10.46
N PHE A 43 1.52 -1.18 -10.94
CA PHE A 43 1.20 -1.23 -12.37
C PHE A 43 2.15 -0.36 -13.20
N ALA A 44 2.48 0.84 -12.72
CA ALA A 44 3.44 1.72 -13.39
C ALA A 44 4.85 1.11 -13.43
N ALA A 45 5.28 0.47 -12.34
CA ALA A 45 6.56 -0.23 -12.25
C ALA A 45 6.61 -1.46 -13.17
N ILE A 46 5.58 -2.31 -13.17
CA ILE A 46 5.45 -3.49 -14.05
C ILE A 46 5.50 -3.07 -15.53
N SER A 47 4.73 -2.04 -15.88
CA SER A 47 4.55 -1.58 -17.27
C SER A 47 5.71 -0.72 -17.80
N GLY A 48 6.69 -0.38 -16.96
CA GLY A 48 7.84 0.43 -17.39
C GLY A 48 7.52 1.92 -17.59
N HIS A 49 6.41 2.42 -17.03
CA HIS A 49 5.94 3.80 -17.25
C HIS A 49 6.65 4.81 -16.35
N LEU A 50 7.90 5.12 -16.72
CA LEU A 50 8.81 5.94 -15.92
C LEU A 50 8.24 7.31 -15.49
N SER A 51 7.50 7.99 -16.36
CA SER A 51 6.91 9.30 -16.03
C SER A 51 5.82 9.19 -14.97
N VAL A 52 5.00 8.13 -15.04
CA VAL A 52 3.96 7.85 -14.05
C VAL A 52 4.57 7.43 -12.71
N VAL A 53 5.65 6.63 -12.74
CA VAL A 53 6.38 6.26 -11.51
C VAL A 53 6.90 7.50 -10.79
N ARG A 54 7.51 8.46 -11.49
CA ARG A 54 7.96 9.71 -10.86
C ARG A 54 6.81 10.48 -10.24
N PHE A 55 5.76 10.71 -11.02
CA PHE A 55 4.58 11.44 -10.55
C PHE A 55 3.96 10.80 -9.30
N LEU A 56 3.84 9.47 -9.27
CA LEU A 56 3.32 8.76 -8.10
C LEU A 56 4.31 8.75 -6.93
N ALA A 57 5.62 8.65 -7.18
CA ALA A 57 6.61 8.61 -6.12
C ALA A 57 6.79 9.97 -5.41
N ASP A 58 6.55 11.07 -6.13
CA ASP A 58 6.58 12.43 -5.59
C ASP A 58 5.29 12.82 -4.85
N TRP A 59 4.21 12.01 -4.94
CA TRP A 59 2.93 12.33 -4.33
C TRP A 59 2.94 12.06 -2.81
N GLU A 60 2.58 13.09 -2.04
CA GLU A 60 2.38 13.01 -0.59
C GLU A 60 1.43 11.88 -0.14
N GLY A 61 1.89 11.04 0.79
CA GLY A 61 1.09 9.93 1.33
C GLY A 61 1.11 8.65 0.50
N VAL A 62 1.84 8.60 -0.61
CA VAL A 62 2.07 7.34 -1.33
C VAL A 62 2.98 6.43 -0.52
N ASN A 63 2.52 5.19 -0.28
CA ASN A 63 3.36 4.14 0.26
C ASN A 63 4.22 3.51 -0.86
N ILE A 64 5.46 3.97 -0.98
CA ILE A 64 6.45 3.49 -1.95
C ILE A 64 6.75 1.98 -1.79
N ASN A 65 6.63 1.47 -0.57
CA ASN A 65 6.94 0.09 -0.19
C ASN A 65 5.68 -0.76 0.02
N ALA A 66 4.55 -0.35 -0.58
CA ALA A 66 3.33 -1.15 -0.53
C ALA A 66 3.60 -2.54 -1.12
N GLN A 67 3.10 -3.60 -0.48
CA GLN A 67 3.22 -4.97 -0.98
C GLN A 67 1.91 -5.40 -1.64
N ASP A 68 1.99 -6.08 -2.77
CA ASP A 68 0.85 -6.75 -3.39
C ASP A 68 0.51 -8.08 -2.68
N ALA A 69 -0.46 -8.82 -3.22
CA ALA A 69 -1.01 -10.02 -2.58
C ALA A 69 0.00 -11.16 -2.57
N GLU A 70 1.04 -11.06 -3.39
CA GLU A 70 2.16 -11.99 -3.48
C GLU A 70 3.34 -11.53 -2.61
N GLY A 71 3.22 -10.39 -1.92
CA GLY A 71 4.26 -9.82 -1.06
C GLY A 71 5.28 -8.97 -1.80
N TYR A 72 5.11 -8.73 -3.10
CA TYR A 72 6.06 -7.96 -3.91
C TYR A 72 5.79 -6.46 -3.84
N THR A 73 6.86 -5.68 -3.76
CA THR A 73 6.83 -4.22 -3.85
C THR A 73 6.87 -3.75 -5.31
N PRO A 74 6.55 -2.47 -5.58
CA PRO A 74 6.79 -1.88 -6.89
C PRO A 74 8.27 -1.99 -7.34
N LEU A 75 9.22 -1.97 -6.39
CA LEU A 75 10.63 -2.12 -6.70
C LEU A 75 10.96 -3.54 -7.19
N ASP A 76 10.40 -4.57 -6.56
CA ASP A 76 10.59 -5.98 -6.96
C ASP A 76 10.13 -6.20 -8.40
N HIS A 77 8.94 -5.68 -8.72
CA HIS A 77 8.41 -5.75 -10.08
C HIS A 77 9.30 -5.00 -11.08
N ALA A 78 9.82 -3.82 -10.73
CA ALA A 78 10.73 -3.08 -11.59
C ALA A 78 12.06 -3.83 -11.84
N ILE A 79 12.59 -4.50 -10.81
CA ILE A 79 13.81 -5.33 -10.90
C ILE A 79 13.55 -6.55 -11.79
N GLY A 80 12.49 -7.31 -11.52
CA GLY A 80 12.13 -8.51 -12.29
C GLY A 80 11.87 -8.21 -13.76
N ARG A 81 11.31 -7.04 -14.07
CA ARG A 81 11.08 -6.55 -15.46
C ARG A 81 12.28 -5.86 -16.09
N ARG A 82 13.40 -5.69 -15.36
CA ARG A 82 14.64 -5.04 -15.78
C ARG A 82 14.48 -3.56 -16.17
N HIS A 83 13.55 -2.85 -15.52
CA HIS A 83 13.31 -1.42 -15.74
C HIS A 83 14.28 -0.55 -14.96
N GLY A 84 15.57 -0.57 -15.32
CA GLY A 84 16.65 0.06 -14.53
C GLY A 84 16.45 1.56 -14.21
N LYS A 85 15.82 2.33 -15.11
CA LYS A 85 15.50 3.75 -14.84
C LYS A 85 14.48 3.91 -13.71
N ILE A 86 13.48 3.01 -13.65
CA ILE A 86 12.46 3.00 -12.60
C ILE A 86 13.06 2.54 -11.27
N VAL A 87 13.90 1.50 -11.29
CA VAL A 87 14.64 1.04 -10.10
C VAL A 87 15.40 2.20 -9.46
N ARG A 88 16.09 3.02 -10.27
CA ARG A 88 16.81 4.18 -9.76
C ARG A 88 15.88 5.24 -9.18
N VAL A 89 14.76 5.55 -9.85
CA VAL A 89 13.77 6.51 -9.31
C VAL A 89 13.22 6.03 -7.98
N LEU A 90 12.77 4.78 -7.90
CA LEU A 90 12.20 4.20 -6.68
C LEU A 90 13.23 4.20 -5.53
N LYS A 91 14.48 3.78 -5.78
CA LYS A 91 15.54 3.83 -4.76
C LYS A 91 15.85 5.24 -4.27
N ASN A 92 15.81 6.24 -5.16
CA ASN A 92 15.99 7.64 -4.76
C ASN A 92 14.87 8.14 -3.84
N HIS A 93 13.69 7.51 -3.87
CA HIS A 93 12.56 7.80 -2.98
C HIS A 93 12.53 6.86 -1.75
N GLY A 94 13.62 6.13 -1.48
CA GLY A 94 13.70 5.24 -0.32
C GLY A 94 12.98 3.91 -0.48
N ALA A 95 12.68 3.49 -1.72
CA ALA A 95 12.10 2.17 -1.96
C ALA A 95 13.07 1.06 -1.55
N ILE A 96 12.53 0.05 -0.87
CA ILE A 96 13.22 -1.20 -0.53
C ILE A 96 12.50 -2.38 -1.19
N SER A 97 13.27 -3.46 -1.38
CA SER A 97 12.83 -4.76 -1.87
C SER A 97 12.59 -5.64 -0.65
#